data_AF-A0A0C2NB64-F1
#
_entry.id   AF-A0A0C2NB64-F1
#
_cell.length_a   1.000
_cell.length_b   1.000
_cell.length_c   1.000
_cell.angle_alpha   90.00
_cell.angle_beta   90.00
_cell.angle_gamma   90.00
#
_symmetry.space_group_name_H-M   'P 1'
#
loop_
_entity.id
_entity.type
_entity.pdbx_description
1 polymer ?
#
loop_
_entity_poly.entity_id
_entity_poly.type
_entity_poly.pdbx_seq_one_letter_code
_entity_poly.pdbx_strand_id
1 'polypeptide(L)'
;MDLNFDAMKFVVSERHKFCTELKRRSGEILEELASSEREKAAASDFAIITDFLDESLKTGFICAVNHETAIKAVFHRSSGELTFVEVVEIAGAVEHASKVDHDQIDSGVENIFKIS
;
A
#
# COMPACT_ATOMS: atom_id res chain seq x y z
N MET A 1 35.20 5.66 6.27
CA MET A 1 34.60 4.70 7.22
C MET A 1 33.82 3.72 6.39
N ASP A 2 34.38 2.53 6.20
CA ASP A 2 33.75 1.49 5.40
C ASP A 2 32.52 1.00 6.17
N LEU A 3 31.33 1.36 5.68
CA LEU A 3 30.07 0.78 6.12
C LEU A 3 30.16 -0.71 5.80
N ASN A 4 30.48 -1.49 6.82
CA ASN A 4 30.69 -2.93 6.80
C ASN A 4 29.65 -3.59 5.90
N PHE A 5 30.09 -4.40 4.94
CA PHE A 5 29.24 -5.11 3.98
C PHE A 5 28.08 -5.88 4.66
N ASP A 6 28.31 -6.34 5.89
CA ASP A 6 27.31 -7.01 6.73
C ASP A 6 26.19 -6.09 7.24
N ALA A 7 26.48 -4.82 7.55
CA ALA A 7 25.46 -3.85 7.93
C ALA A 7 24.53 -3.55 6.74
N MET A 8 25.09 -3.44 5.53
CA MET A 8 24.31 -3.26 4.31
C MET A 8 23.42 -4.48 4.01
N LYS A 9 23.92 -5.71 4.19
CA LYS A 9 23.13 -6.93 4.04
C LYS A 9 21.98 -6.99 5.04
N PHE A 10 22.21 -6.61 6.30
CA PHE A 10 21.18 -6.56 7.33
C PHE A 10 20.05 -5.59 6.94
N VAL A 11 20.41 -4.36 6.53
CA VAL A 11 19.44 -3.36 6.07
C VAL A 11 18.64 -3.85 4.86
N VAL A 12 19.29 -4.46 3.86
CA VAL A 12 18.60 -5.01 2.69
C VAL A 12 17.65 -6.16 3.08
N SER A 13 18.05 -7.02 4.01
CA SER A 13 17.21 -8.12 4.47
C SER A 13 15.99 -7.64 5.25
N GLU A 14 16.15 -6.68 6.15
CA GLU A 14 15.03 -6.11 6.91
C GLU A 14 14.04 -5.38 5.99
N ARG A 15 14.53 -4.66 4.98
CA ARG A 15 13.69 -4.06 3.93
C ARG A 15 12.91 -5.10 3.14
N HIS A 16 13.57 -6.18 2.75
CA HIS A 16 12.91 -7.26 2.03
C HIS A 16 11.77 -7.85 2.87
N LYS A 17 12.01 -8.14 4.16
CA LYS A 17 10.96 -8.62 5.06
C LYS A 17 9.83 -7.61 5.21
N PHE A 18 10.17 -6.33 5.42
CA PHE A 18 9.20 -5.25 5.54
C PHE A 18 8.25 -5.23 4.32
N CYS A 19 8.80 -5.21 3.10
CA CYS A 19 8.02 -5.12 1.87
C CYS A 19 7.32 -6.43 1.45
N THR A 20 7.80 -7.61 1.86
CA THR A 20 7.27 -8.91 1.37
C THR A 20 6.39 -9.64 2.38
N GLU A 21 6.56 -9.39 3.67
CA GLU A 21 5.75 -10.00 4.72
C GLU A 21 4.47 -9.21 5.02
N LEU A 22 4.36 -7.96 4.54
CA LEU A 22 3.09 -7.24 4.64
C LEU A 22 2.12 -7.77 3.58
N LYS A 23 1.07 -8.43 4.05
CA LYS A 23 -0.06 -8.85 3.21
C LYS A 23 -1.32 -8.39 3.88
N ARG A 24 -2.18 -7.72 3.10
CA ARG A 24 -3.52 -7.36 3.56
C ARG A 24 -4.30 -8.63 3.88
N ARG A 25 -4.88 -8.70 5.07
CA ARG A 25 -5.76 -9.81 5.46
C ARG A 25 -7.09 -9.69 4.71
N SER A 26 -7.73 -10.83 4.45
CA SER A 26 -9.06 -10.82 3.82
C SER A 26 -10.06 -10.08 4.70
N GLY A 27 -10.71 -9.05 4.16
CA GLY A 27 -11.68 -8.22 4.88
C GLY A 27 -11.08 -7.09 5.73
N GLU A 28 -9.76 -6.95 5.80
CA GLU A 28 -9.09 -5.83 6.50
C GLU A 28 -9.37 -4.52 5.77
N ILE A 29 -9.73 -3.48 6.52
CA ILE A 29 -9.97 -2.14 5.95
C ILE A 29 -8.64 -1.40 5.74
N LEU A 30 -8.61 -0.46 4.79
CA LEU A 30 -7.39 0.27 4.43
C LEU A 30 -6.76 1.02 5.62
N GLU A 31 -7.58 1.51 6.55
CA GLU A 31 -7.13 2.24 7.75
C GLU A 31 -6.39 1.31 8.74
N GLU A 32 -6.88 0.08 8.90
CA GLU A 32 -6.23 -0.96 9.71
C GLU A 32 -4.90 -1.36 9.08
N LEU A 33 -4.89 -1.55 7.74
CA LEU A 33 -3.66 -1.85 7.00
C LEU A 33 -2.63 -0.71 7.12
N ALA A 34 -3.05 0.55 7.00
CA ALA A 34 -2.18 1.71 7.14
C ALA A 34 -1.61 1.84 8.57
N SER A 35 -2.41 1.50 9.58
CA SER A 35 -1.99 1.52 10.98
C SER A 35 -0.99 0.40 11.27
N SER A 36 -1.26 -0.80 10.77
CA SER A 36 -0.35 -1.97 10.85
C SER A 36 0.99 -1.68 10.18
N GLU A 37 0.97 -1.02 9.02
CA GLU A 37 2.20 -0.64 8.30
C GLU A 37 3.05 0.37 9.09
N ARG A 38 2.41 1.37 9.72
CA ARG A 38 3.08 2.32 10.62
C ARG A 38 3.68 1.62 11.85
N GLU A 39 2.96 0.68 12.45
CA GLU A 39 3.44 -0.10 13.60
C GLU A 39 4.67 -0.94 13.21
N LYS A 40 4.62 -1.61 12.06
CA LYS A 40 5.74 -2.40 11.52
C LYS A 40 6.96 -1.53 11.23
N ALA A 41 6.74 -0.34 10.68
CA ALA A 41 7.81 0.60 10.41
C ALA A 41 8.44 1.15 11.69
N ALA A 42 7.63 1.39 12.73
CA ALA A 42 8.12 1.80 14.05
C ALA A 42 8.93 0.69 14.75
N ALA A 43 8.58 -0.59 14.51
CA ALA A 43 9.32 -1.75 15.02
C ALA A 43 10.60 -2.06 14.21
N SER A 44 10.76 -1.46 13.02
CA SER A 44 11.90 -1.66 12.15
C SER A 44 12.99 -0.62 12.44
N ASP A 45 14.24 -1.06 12.53
CA ASP A 45 15.39 -0.22 12.92
C ASP A 45 15.87 0.67 11.74
N PHE A 46 14.97 1.52 11.22
CA PHE A 46 15.22 2.43 10.09
C PHE A 46 16.03 3.68 10.46
N ALA A 47 16.45 3.82 11.72
CA ALA A 47 17.05 5.03 12.31
C ALA A 47 18.31 5.56 11.58
N ILE A 48 18.87 4.80 10.65
CA ILE A 48 20.07 5.17 9.89
C ILE A 48 19.73 6.06 8.67
N ILE A 49 18.48 6.06 8.15
CA ILE A 49 18.14 6.80 6.90
C ILE A 49 16.69 7.31 6.94
N THR A 50 16.51 8.57 7.34
CA THR A 50 15.20 9.24 7.54
C THR A 50 14.35 9.29 6.27
N ASP A 51 14.96 9.59 5.11
CA ASP A 51 14.23 9.71 3.83
C ASP A 51 13.70 8.36 3.32
N PHE A 52 14.32 7.26 3.75
CA PHE A 52 13.97 5.92 3.28
C PHE A 52 12.73 5.35 4.00
N LEU A 53 12.43 5.83 5.21
CA LEU A 53 11.29 5.33 6.00
C LEU A 53 9.95 5.65 5.33
N ASP A 54 9.76 6.90 4.92
CA ASP A 54 8.52 7.35 4.27
C ASP A 54 8.30 6.66 2.92
N GLU A 55 9.36 6.52 2.12
CA GLU A 55 9.28 5.82 0.83
C GLU A 55 9.02 4.32 1.00
N SER A 56 9.58 3.70 2.05
CA SER A 56 9.30 2.30 2.39
C SER A 56 7.85 2.11 2.81
N LEU A 57 7.35 2.96 3.72
CA LEU A 57 5.96 2.96 4.18
C LEU A 57 4.98 3.05 3.00
N LYS A 58 5.20 3.99 2.08
CA LYS A 58 4.37 4.15 0.89
C LYS A 58 4.41 2.92 0.00
N THR A 59 5.60 2.39 -0.24
CA THR A 59 5.82 1.23 -1.11
C THR A 59 5.22 -0.05 -0.51
N GLY A 60 5.45 -0.31 0.77
CA GLY A 60 4.94 -1.50 1.45
C GLY A 60 3.41 -1.49 1.53
N PHE A 61 2.82 -0.34 1.90
CA PHE A 61 1.38 -0.17 1.90
C PHE A 61 0.75 -0.41 0.52
N ILE A 62 1.23 0.26 -0.53
CA ILE A 62 0.59 0.15 -1.85
C ILE A 62 0.76 -1.25 -2.46
N CYS A 63 1.88 -1.93 -2.19
CA CYS A 63 2.08 -3.33 -2.55
C CYS A 63 1.09 -4.24 -1.83
N ALA A 64 0.84 -4.00 -0.54
CA ALA A 64 -0.10 -4.80 0.24
C ALA A 64 -1.57 -4.56 -0.13
N VAL A 65 -1.93 -3.36 -0.60
CA VAL A 65 -3.24 -3.08 -1.19
C VAL A 65 -3.47 -3.96 -2.43
N ASN A 66 -2.42 -4.23 -3.20
CA ASN A 66 -2.41 -5.14 -4.35
C ASN A 66 -3.54 -4.85 -5.38
N HIS A 67 -3.87 -3.57 -5.57
CA HIS A 67 -4.87 -3.13 -6.53
C HIS A 67 -4.18 -2.36 -7.67
N GLU A 68 -4.24 -2.90 -8.89
CA GLU A 68 -3.48 -2.39 -10.04
C GLU A 68 -3.70 -0.89 -10.29
N THR A 69 -4.96 -0.43 -10.27
CA THR A 69 -5.28 0.99 -10.48
C THR A 69 -4.71 1.90 -9.40
N ALA A 70 -4.70 1.45 -8.14
CA ALA A 70 -4.16 2.22 -7.02
C ALA A 70 -2.63 2.31 -7.14
N ILE A 71 -1.99 1.18 -7.45
CA ILE A 71 -0.54 1.12 -7.74
C ILE A 71 -0.21 2.10 -8.87
N LYS A 72 -0.90 2.01 -10.01
CA LYS A 72 -0.66 2.92 -11.15
C LYS A 72 -0.85 4.39 -10.78
N ALA A 73 -1.91 4.74 -10.04
CA ALA A 73 -2.18 6.11 -9.63
C ALA A 73 -1.07 6.68 -8.73
N VAL A 74 -0.56 5.87 -7.81
CA VAL A 74 0.54 6.25 -6.92
C VAL A 74 1.86 6.37 -7.67
N PHE A 75 2.15 5.49 -8.62
CA PHE A 75 3.39 5.53 -9.43
C PHE A 75 3.40 6.61 -10.52
N HIS A 76 2.23 7.05 -11.01
CA HIS A 76 2.13 8.13 -12.01
C HIS A 76 2.43 9.50 -11.41
N ARG A 77 2.19 9.67 -10.10
CA ARG A 77 2.78 10.77 -9.33
C ARG A 77 4.14 10.30 -8.85
N SER A 78 5.14 11.17 -8.86
CA SER A 78 6.46 10.81 -8.32
C SER A 78 6.30 10.31 -6.87
N SER A 79 6.88 9.16 -6.51
CA SER A 79 6.83 8.63 -5.13
C SER A 79 7.38 9.63 -4.11
N GLY A 80 8.28 10.52 -4.53
CA GLY A 80 8.84 11.60 -3.72
C GLY A 80 7.92 12.82 -3.54
N GLU A 81 6.84 12.94 -4.31
CA GLU A 81 5.89 14.06 -4.20
C GLU A 81 4.69 13.74 -3.30
N LEU A 82 4.39 12.45 -3.10
CA LEU A 82 3.27 12.01 -2.29
C LEU A 82 3.70 11.70 -0.86
N THR A 83 2.95 12.21 0.10
CA THR A 83 3.01 11.79 1.51
C THR A 83 2.32 10.44 1.70
N PHE A 84 2.64 9.74 2.78
CA PHE A 84 1.96 8.49 3.14
C PHE A 84 0.44 8.64 3.24
N VAL A 85 -0.05 9.77 3.75
CA VAL A 85 -1.49 10.05 3.88
C VAL A 85 -2.16 10.12 2.51
N GLU A 86 -1.56 10.84 1.56
CA GLU A 86 -2.10 10.95 0.20
C GLU A 86 -2.13 9.61 -0.52
N VAL A 87 -1.14 8.73 -0.28
CA VAL A 87 -1.15 7.36 -0.82
C VAL A 87 -2.33 6.54 -0.28
N VAL A 88 -2.64 6.67 1.02
CA VAL A 88 -3.80 6.01 1.64
C VAL A 88 -5.11 6.55 1.05
N GLU A 89 -5.22 7.87 0.87
CA GLU A 89 -6.40 8.51 0.27
C GLU A 89 -6.62 8.07 -1.19
N ILE A 90 -5.57 8.04 -2.01
CA ILE A 90 -5.64 7.56 -3.40
C ILE A 90 -6.12 6.10 -3.44
N ALA A 91 -5.55 5.24 -2.60
CA ALA A 91 -5.97 3.84 -2.51
C ALA A 91 -7.44 3.72 -2.08
N GLY A 92 -7.88 4.53 -1.11
CA GLY A 92 -9.27 4.58 -0.66
C GLY A 92 -10.25 5.02 -1.74
N ALA A 93 -9.90 6.08 -2.48
CA ALA A 93 -10.72 6.58 -3.57
C ALA A 93 -10.88 5.54 -4.68
N VAL A 94 -9.80 4.84 -5.04
CA VAL A 94 -9.82 3.77 -6.04
C VAL A 94 -10.65 2.58 -5.57
N GLU A 95 -10.47 2.13 -4.33
CA GLU A 95 -11.23 0.99 -3.78
C GLU A 95 -12.73 1.32 -3.69
N HIS A 96 -13.08 2.54 -3.32
CA HIS A 96 -14.46 3.01 -3.30
C HIS A 96 -15.07 3.07 -4.72
N ALA A 97 -14.37 3.66 -5.68
CA ALA A 97 -14.84 3.74 -7.07
C ALA A 97 -15.06 2.34 -7.67
N SER A 98 -14.14 1.41 -7.42
CA SER A 98 -14.24 0.01 -7.86
C SER A 98 -15.46 -0.71 -7.28
N LYS A 99 -15.78 -0.48 -6.00
CA LYS A 99 -17.00 -1.02 -5.36
C LYS A 99 -18.27 -0.46 -5.97
N VAL A 100 -18.32 0.86 -6.18
CA VAL A 100 -19.49 1.53 -6.77
C VAL A 100 -19.74 1.03 -8.20
N ASP A 101 -18.70 0.84 -9.01
CA ASP A 101 -18.82 0.30 -10.36
C ASP A 101 -19.38 -1.13 -10.33
N HIS A 102 -18.90 -1.98 -9.42
CA HIS A 102 -19.39 -3.35 -9.30
C HIS A 102 -20.87 -3.39 -8.88
N ASP A 103 -21.29 -2.57 -7.92
CA ASP A 103 -22.68 -2.49 -7.45
C ASP A 103 -23.63 -1.98 -8.55
N GLN A 104 -23.18 -1.03 -9.38
CA GLN A 104 -23.94 -0.55 -10.54
C GLN A 104 -24.11 -1.61 -11.62
N ILE A 105 -23.08 -2.43 -11.86
CA ILE A 105 -23.16 -3.54 -12.82
C ILE A 105 -24.12 -4.61 -12.29
N ASP A 106 -24.01 -5.03 -11.03
CA ASP A 106 -24.86 -6.08 -10.45
C ASP A 106 -26.34 -5.68 -10.44
N SER A 107 -26.64 -4.43 -10.03
CA SER A 107 -28.00 -3.89 -10.08
C SER A 107 -28.52 -3.73 -11.51
N GLY A 108 -27.66 -3.39 -12.48
CA GLY A 108 -28.01 -3.37 -13.89
C GLY A 108 -28.37 -4.76 -14.43
N VAL A 109 -27.61 -5.78 -14.05
CA VAL A 109 -27.85 -7.18 -14.44
C VAL A 109 -29.16 -7.68 -13.84
N GLU A 110 -29.44 -7.45 -12.56
CA GLU A 110 -30.73 -7.81 -11.95
C GLU A 110 -31.94 -7.15 -12.64
N ASN A 111 -31.78 -5.89 -13.05
CA ASN A 111 -32.84 -5.17 -13.75
C ASN A 111 -33.09 -5.74 -15.16
N ILE A 112 -32.06 -6.21 -15.86
CA ILE A 112 -32.22 -6.90 -17.15
C ILE A 112 -32.98 -8.21 -16.98
N PHE A 113 -32.69 -8.98 -15.92
CA PHE A 113 -33.39 -10.25 -15.63
C PHE A 113 -34.86 -10.07 -15.22
N LYS A 114 -35.25 -8.92 -14.67
CA LYS A 114 -36.65 -8.62 -14.31
C LYS A 114 -37.52 -8.16 -15.49
N ILE A 115 -36.92 -7.84 -16.64
CA ILE A 115 -37.61 -7.32 -17.83
C ILE A 115 -37.86 -8.43 -18.88
N SER A 116 -37.29 -9.63 -18.70
CA SER A 116 -37.60 -10.85 -19.49
C SER A 116 -38.68 -11.70 -18.83
#